data_AF-A0A9R0Q7R5-F1
#
_entry.id   AF-A0A9R0Q7R5-F1
#
_cell.length_a   1.000
_cell.length_b   1.000
_cell.length_c   1.000
_cell.angle_alpha   90.00
_cell.angle_beta   90.00
_cell.angle_gamma   90.00
#
_symmetry.space_group_name_H-M   'P 1'
#
loop_
_entity.id
_entity.type
_entity.pdbx_description
1 polymer ?
#
loop_
_entity_poly.entity_id
_entity_poly.type
_entity_poly.pdbx_seq_one_letter_code
_entity_poly.pdbx_strand_id
1 'polypeptide(L)'
;MGRLKARMREAYESNQKNEHRSICLHSFSDLSHVSAATFMYLLKDCYFYGTHKATAKFRILQQQVKRALNNDPQPGPFTYIVQCMYIIPLLGQSHAEGFSHMLISSLRHLKSVESVQKDFIDAKCLAARLVLDILASVVPHEERILVKLLETFDIELKDMAHAFCGSELGDEDLAAAREHLKQHVQYFMKSESYVTAVALMTRFSIQCCDESFLIKLIGGKQYKAAEEWAAFMGKEMIILIIQKYLDVKMLKSANELVKQYDLAEEFPDVNYLYKESSLKKLAEKGCWDVAEVRAKKDTKLMEYLVYLAMEAGYMEKVDELCERYSLEGYVKSLGFQKKSCVSLTT
;
A
#
# COMPACT_ATOMS: atom_id res chain seq x y z
N MET A 1 -10.58 -43.33 46.20
CA MET A 1 -10.24 -43.58 44.77
C MET A 1 -10.44 -42.37 43.84
N GLY A 2 -11.44 -41.50 44.03
CA GLY A 2 -11.70 -40.36 43.11
C GLY A 2 -10.61 -39.28 43.03
N ARG A 3 -10.00 -38.90 44.17
CA ARG A 3 -8.92 -37.88 44.19
C ARG A 3 -7.61 -38.33 43.53
N LEU A 4 -7.31 -39.63 43.53
CA LEU A 4 -6.12 -40.17 42.86
C LEU A 4 -6.29 -40.16 41.34
N LYS A 5 -7.50 -40.49 40.84
CA LYS A 5 -7.82 -40.42 39.41
C LYS A 5 -7.80 -38.98 38.87
N ALA A 6 -8.30 -38.01 39.64
CA ALA A 6 -8.23 -36.59 39.27
C ALA A 6 -6.78 -36.07 39.17
N ARG A 7 -5.93 -36.38 40.16
CA ARG A 7 -4.50 -36.02 40.13
C ARG A 7 -3.71 -36.69 39.01
N MET A 8 -4.01 -37.94 38.68
CA MET A 8 -3.39 -38.61 37.54
C MET A 8 -3.84 -38.01 36.20
N ARG A 9 -5.09 -37.55 36.08
CA ARG A 9 -5.58 -36.87 34.89
C ARG A 9 -4.95 -35.49 34.70
N GLU A 10 -4.83 -34.71 35.78
CA GLU A 10 -4.14 -33.41 35.76
C GLU A 10 -2.64 -33.55 35.45
N ALA A 11 -1.97 -34.56 36.00
CA ALA A 11 -0.57 -34.85 35.70
C ALA A 11 -0.38 -35.31 34.24
N TYR A 12 -1.30 -36.11 33.70
CA TYR A 12 -1.29 -36.55 32.31
C TYR A 12 -1.53 -35.39 31.33
N GLU A 13 -2.51 -34.52 31.62
CA GLU A 13 -2.78 -33.30 30.84
C GLU A 13 -1.64 -32.27 30.92
N SER A 14 -0.96 -32.18 32.07
CA SER A 14 0.22 -31.33 32.25
C SER A 14 1.44 -31.86 31.50
N ASN A 15 1.66 -33.18 31.50
CA ASN A 15 2.75 -33.82 30.75
C ASN A 15 2.51 -33.71 29.24
N GLN A 16 1.29 -33.94 28.75
CA GLN A 16 0.96 -33.68 27.34
C GLN A 16 1.17 -32.23 26.94
N LYS A 17 0.80 -31.25 27.79
CA LYS A 17 1.06 -29.82 27.52
C LYS A 17 2.56 -29.50 27.47
N ASN A 18 3.38 -30.13 28.30
CA ASN A 18 4.83 -29.94 28.29
C ASN A 18 5.51 -30.62 27.10
N GLU A 19 5.08 -31.82 26.72
CA GLU A 19 5.55 -32.50 25.51
C GLU A 19 5.15 -31.72 24.24
N HIS A 20 3.90 -31.26 24.13
CA HIS A 20 3.47 -30.40 23.03
C HIS A 20 4.26 -29.09 22.97
N ARG A 21 4.56 -28.46 24.11
CA ARG A 21 5.42 -27.26 24.15
C ARG A 21 6.84 -27.55 23.70
N SER A 22 7.41 -28.67 24.12
CA SER A 22 8.76 -29.09 23.72
C SER A 22 8.81 -29.35 22.21
N ILE A 23 7.83 -30.09 21.67
CA ILE A 23 7.69 -30.36 20.24
C ILE A 23 7.54 -29.06 19.44
N CYS A 24 6.67 -28.13 19.87
CA CYS A 24 6.55 -26.83 19.23
C CYS A 24 7.89 -26.06 19.23
N LEU A 25 8.59 -26.02 20.37
CA LEU A 25 9.86 -25.29 20.46
C LEU A 25 10.92 -25.89 19.52
N HIS A 26 11.02 -27.22 19.46
CA HIS A 26 11.93 -27.92 18.55
C HIS A 26 11.56 -27.72 17.07
N SER A 27 10.29 -27.84 16.71
CA SER A 27 9.82 -27.67 15.33
C SER A 27 9.90 -26.23 14.80
N PHE A 28 9.94 -25.21 15.68
CA PHE A 28 10.27 -23.83 15.28
C PHE A 28 11.77 -23.53 15.28
N SER A 29 12.58 -24.42 15.87
CA SER A 29 14.04 -24.27 15.94
C SER A 29 14.77 -25.02 14.83
N ASP A 30 14.15 -26.01 14.20
CA ASP A 30 14.73 -26.75 13.09
C ASP A 30 13.64 -27.18 12.10
N LEU A 31 13.74 -26.69 10.85
CA LEU A 31 12.81 -27.01 9.78
C LEU A 31 13.34 -28.08 8.80
N SER A 32 14.52 -28.64 9.04
CA SER A 32 15.19 -29.58 8.12
C SER A 32 14.35 -30.82 7.80
N HIS A 33 13.49 -31.23 8.74
CA HIS A 33 12.63 -32.42 8.62
C HIS A 33 11.15 -32.13 8.88
N VAL A 34 10.76 -30.87 9.00
CA VAL A 34 9.38 -30.47 9.29
C VAL A 34 8.68 -30.13 7.99
N SER A 35 7.65 -30.90 7.62
CA SER A 35 6.84 -30.58 6.44
C SER A 35 6.11 -29.24 6.60
N ALA A 36 5.85 -28.54 5.50
CA ALA A 36 5.07 -27.29 5.50
C ALA A 36 3.70 -27.48 6.18
N ALA A 37 3.06 -28.64 6.03
CA ALA A 37 1.78 -28.95 6.67
C ALA A 37 1.90 -29.02 8.19
N THR A 38 2.92 -29.72 8.68
CA THR A 38 3.20 -29.84 10.12
C THR A 38 3.53 -28.46 10.70
N PHE A 39 4.39 -27.69 10.04
CA PHE A 39 4.74 -26.34 10.48
C PHE A 39 3.52 -25.43 10.57
N MET A 40 2.68 -25.44 9.53
CA MET A 40 1.48 -24.62 9.50
C MET A 40 0.45 -25.02 10.56
N TYR A 41 0.30 -26.31 10.82
CA TYR A 41 -0.52 -26.81 11.93
C TYR A 41 -0.01 -26.31 13.29
N LEU A 42 1.30 -26.43 13.54
CA LEU A 42 1.92 -25.95 14.79
C LEU A 42 1.81 -24.43 14.94
N LEU A 43 1.96 -23.68 13.86
CA LEU A 43 1.82 -22.22 13.84
C LEU A 43 0.40 -21.80 14.22
N LYS A 44 -0.59 -22.48 13.64
CA LYS A 44 -2.00 -22.30 13.98
C LYS A 44 -2.25 -22.61 15.45
N ASP A 45 -1.83 -23.78 15.93
CA ASP A 45 -2.03 -24.19 17.32
C ASP A 45 -1.37 -23.22 18.30
N CYS A 46 -0.14 -22.78 18.02
CA CYS A 46 0.55 -21.78 18.85
C CYS A 46 -0.23 -20.46 18.93
N TYR A 47 -0.87 -20.04 17.84
CA TYR A 47 -1.73 -18.85 17.86
C TYR A 47 -2.98 -19.08 18.73
N PHE A 48 -3.67 -20.20 18.58
CA PHE A 48 -4.89 -20.50 19.32
C PHE A 48 -4.64 -20.65 20.83
N TYR A 49 -3.64 -21.43 21.23
CA TYR A 49 -3.33 -21.69 22.64
C TYR A 49 -2.54 -20.60 23.34
N GLY A 50 -2.01 -19.61 22.61
CA GLY A 50 -1.33 -18.47 23.22
C GLY A 50 -2.25 -17.69 24.15
N THR A 51 -1.72 -17.15 25.25
CA THR A 51 -2.48 -16.38 26.25
C THR A 51 -2.36 -14.86 26.06
N HIS A 52 -1.46 -14.40 25.19
CA HIS A 52 -1.25 -12.98 24.90
C HIS A 52 -2.37 -12.38 24.02
N LYS A 53 -2.46 -11.04 23.94
CA LYS A 53 -3.34 -10.36 22.98
C LYS A 53 -2.91 -10.66 21.53
N ALA A 54 -3.85 -10.63 20.59
CA ALA A 54 -3.64 -11.01 19.19
C ALA A 54 -2.39 -10.36 18.55
N THR A 55 -2.21 -9.04 18.71
CA THR A 55 -1.04 -8.32 18.17
C THR A 55 0.29 -8.84 18.73
N ALA A 56 0.33 -9.14 20.03
CA ALA A 56 1.52 -9.68 20.68
C ALA A 56 1.79 -11.13 20.23
N LYS A 57 0.73 -11.95 20.09
CA LYS A 57 0.84 -13.30 19.50
C LYS A 57 1.47 -13.26 18.12
N PHE A 58 0.93 -12.44 17.21
CA PHE A 58 1.46 -12.29 15.85
C PHE A 58 2.91 -11.83 15.84
N ARG A 59 3.29 -10.87 16.67
CA ARG A 59 4.68 -10.40 16.75
C ARG A 59 5.63 -11.52 17.19
N ILE A 60 5.26 -12.30 18.20
CA ILE A 60 6.06 -13.42 18.69
C ILE A 60 6.18 -14.50 17.61
N LEU A 61 5.05 -14.89 16.99
CA LEU A 61 5.05 -15.89 15.93
C LEU A 61 5.88 -15.45 14.73
N GLN A 62 5.79 -14.18 14.32
CA GLN A 62 6.60 -13.66 13.23
C GLN A 62 8.11 -13.75 13.53
N GLN A 63 8.52 -13.51 14.78
CA GLN A 63 9.92 -13.70 15.19
C GLN A 63 10.33 -15.16 15.14
N GLN A 64 9.45 -16.09 15.52
CA GLN A 64 9.73 -17.53 15.44
C GLN A 64 9.82 -18.00 13.99
N VAL A 65 8.89 -17.59 13.12
CA VAL A 65 8.96 -17.88 11.68
C VAL A 65 10.28 -17.38 11.09
N LYS A 66 10.68 -16.14 11.39
CA LYS A 66 11.96 -15.61 10.92
C LYS A 66 13.15 -16.45 11.36
N ARG A 67 13.19 -16.88 12.62
CA ARG A 67 14.26 -17.75 13.12
C ARG A 67 14.24 -19.11 12.43
N ALA A 68 13.07 -19.72 12.33
CA ALA A 68 12.88 -21.03 11.71
C ALA A 68 13.35 -21.04 10.25
N LEU A 69 13.06 -19.98 9.49
CA LEU A 69 13.50 -19.85 8.09
C LEU A 69 15.02 -19.67 7.92
N ASN A 70 15.74 -19.26 8.97
CA ASN A 70 17.21 -19.22 8.95
C ASN A 70 17.85 -20.59 9.25
N ASN A 71 17.05 -21.57 9.70
CA ASN A 71 17.54 -22.88 10.11
C ASN A 71 17.27 -23.92 9.00
N ASP A 72 17.72 -23.59 7.78
CA ASP A 72 17.76 -24.45 6.59
C ASP A 72 16.52 -25.35 6.32
N PRO A 73 15.32 -24.76 6.21
CA PRO A 73 14.14 -25.51 5.77
C PRO A 73 14.40 -26.17 4.41
N GLN A 74 13.93 -27.41 4.24
CA GLN A 74 14.04 -28.14 2.97
C GLN A 74 12.76 -27.94 2.12
N PRO A 75 12.85 -27.60 0.82
CA PRO A 75 14.07 -27.52 -0.01
C PRO A 75 14.81 -26.17 0.07
N GLY A 76 14.20 -25.17 0.68
CA GLY A 76 14.77 -23.85 0.96
C GLY A 76 13.68 -22.91 1.47
N PRO A 77 14.02 -21.78 2.12
CA PRO A 77 13.05 -20.95 2.83
C PRO A 77 11.99 -20.32 1.92
N PHE A 78 12.32 -19.95 0.69
CA PHE A 78 11.37 -19.38 -0.26
C PHE A 78 10.38 -20.44 -0.74
N THR A 79 10.87 -21.59 -1.22
CA THR A 79 10.00 -22.68 -1.68
C THR A 79 9.13 -23.20 -0.54
N TYR A 80 9.70 -23.32 0.66
CA TYR A 80 8.99 -23.75 1.86
C TYR A 80 7.81 -22.82 2.19
N ILE A 81 8.00 -21.51 2.08
CA ILE A 81 6.91 -20.54 2.29
C ILE A 81 5.85 -20.68 1.21
N VAL A 82 6.20 -20.84 -0.07
CA VAL A 82 5.19 -21.07 -1.12
C VAL A 82 4.37 -22.33 -0.84
N GLN A 83 5.01 -23.42 -0.38
CA GLN A 83 4.29 -24.62 0.05
C GLN A 83 3.36 -24.35 1.23
N CYS A 84 3.78 -23.56 2.22
CA CYS A 84 2.92 -23.13 3.31
C CYS A 84 1.70 -22.34 2.79
N MET A 85 1.88 -21.49 1.77
CA MET A 85 0.80 -20.71 1.19
C MET A 85 -0.29 -21.57 0.54
N TYR A 86 0.03 -22.74 -0.03
CA TYR A 86 -0.99 -23.69 -0.50
C TYR A 86 -1.84 -24.28 0.64
N ILE A 87 -1.27 -24.35 1.85
CA ILE A 87 -1.87 -25.04 3.00
C ILE A 87 -2.73 -24.09 3.83
N ILE A 88 -2.34 -22.82 3.96
CA ILE A 88 -3.05 -21.83 4.79
C ILE A 88 -4.56 -21.82 4.59
N PRO A 89 -5.12 -21.79 3.36
CA PRO A 89 -6.56 -21.72 3.18
C PRO A 89 -7.30 -22.96 3.69
N LEU A 90 -6.62 -24.10 3.77
CA LEU A 90 -7.16 -25.37 4.28
C LEU A 90 -7.29 -25.38 5.82
N LEU A 91 -6.63 -24.45 6.51
CA LEU A 91 -6.61 -24.39 7.97
C LEU A 91 -7.81 -23.63 8.56
N GLY A 92 -8.70 -23.10 7.71
CA GLY A 92 -9.87 -22.31 8.10
C GLY A 92 -9.68 -20.81 7.81
N GLN A 93 -10.80 -20.12 7.55
CA GLN A 93 -10.79 -18.72 7.09
C GLN A 93 -10.35 -17.72 8.17
N SER A 94 -10.56 -18.04 9.45
CA SER A 94 -10.15 -17.16 10.53
C SER A 94 -8.61 -17.11 10.60
N HIS A 95 -8.05 -15.93 10.32
CA HIS A 95 -6.61 -15.61 10.37
C HIS A 95 -5.75 -16.04 9.16
N ALA A 96 -6.36 -16.55 8.08
CA ALA A 96 -5.63 -16.91 6.85
C ALA A 96 -4.82 -15.71 6.30
N GLU A 97 -5.45 -14.52 6.17
CA GLU A 97 -4.77 -13.29 5.71
C GLU A 97 -3.56 -12.93 6.59
N GLY A 98 -3.75 -12.99 7.92
CA GLY A 98 -2.71 -12.66 8.89
C GLY A 98 -1.50 -13.59 8.80
N PHE A 99 -1.74 -14.89 8.65
CA PHE A 99 -0.66 -15.86 8.47
C PHE A 99 0.03 -15.73 7.12
N SER A 100 -0.72 -15.58 6.02
CA SER A 100 -0.19 -15.31 4.69
C SER A 100 0.74 -14.09 4.71
N HIS A 101 0.29 -12.99 5.32
CA HIS A 101 1.11 -11.79 5.45
C HIS A 101 2.36 -12.00 6.32
N MET A 102 2.23 -12.71 7.44
CA MET A 102 3.35 -12.99 8.34
C MET A 102 4.44 -13.82 7.65
N LEU A 103 4.05 -14.84 6.89
CA LEU A 103 4.95 -15.72 6.16
C LEU A 103 5.68 -14.98 5.04
N ILE A 104 4.94 -14.28 4.17
CA ILE A 104 5.51 -13.48 3.08
C ILE A 104 6.45 -12.41 3.63
N SER A 105 6.03 -11.65 4.64
CA SER A 105 6.86 -10.58 5.23
C SER A 105 8.11 -11.10 5.94
N SER A 106 8.11 -12.37 6.36
CA SER A 106 9.28 -13.01 6.98
C SER A 106 10.36 -13.32 5.96
N LEU A 107 10.08 -13.41 4.65
CA LEU A 107 11.09 -13.65 3.62
C LEU A 107 11.98 -12.43 3.31
N ARG A 108 11.53 -11.21 3.64
CA ARG A 108 12.18 -9.96 3.19
C ARG A 108 13.68 -9.87 3.53
N HIS A 109 14.09 -10.40 4.67
CA HIS A 109 15.49 -10.36 5.13
C HIS A 109 16.39 -11.41 4.47
N LEU A 110 15.83 -12.42 3.81
CA LEU A 110 16.57 -13.51 3.19
C LEU A 110 16.88 -13.25 1.71
N LYS A 111 16.22 -12.28 1.08
CA LYS A 111 16.35 -12.01 -0.36
C LYS A 111 17.77 -11.61 -0.80
N SER A 112 18.58 -11.09 0.10
CA SER A 112 19.98 -10.70 -0.18
C SER A 112 21.02 -11.76 0.22
N VAL A 113 20.58 -12.92 0.70
CA VAL A 113 21.48 -13.99 1.16
C VAL A 113 21.82 -14.89 -0.02
N GLU A 114 23.11 -15.06 -0.32
CA GLU A 114 23.57 -15.79 -1.51
C GLU A 114 23.21 -17.28 -1.47
N SER A 115 23.26 -17.91 -0.30
CA SER A 115 22.97 -19.34 -0.13
C SER A 115 21.54 -19.74 -0.51
N VAL A 116 20.58 -18.80 -0.47
CA VAL A 116 19.16 -19.04 -0.77
C VAL A 116 18.76 -18.57 -2.17
N GLN A 117 19.69 -18.05 -2.97
CA GLN A 117 19.38 -17.50 -4.29
C GLN A 117 18.92 -18.57 -5.29
N LYS A 118 19.47 -19.78 -5.20
CA LYS A 118 19.01 -20.92 -5.99
C LYS A 118 17.57 -21.29 -5.65
N ASP A 119 17.28 -21.44 -4.35
CA ASP A 119 15.92 -21.69 -3.85
C ASP A 119 14.96 -20.58 -4.27
N PHE A 120 15.39 -19.30 -4.27
CA PHE A 120 14.57 -18.19 -4.73
C PHE A 120 14.13 -18.37 -6.20
N ILE A 121 15.03 -18.79 -7.09
CA ILE A 121 14.71 -19.02 -8.51
C ILE A 121 13.69 -20.16 -8.65
N ASP A 122 13.92 -21.28 -7.96
CA ASP A 122 13.01 -22.43 -7.99
C ASP A 122 11.62 -22.06 -7.41
N ALA A 123 11.61 -21.32 -6.30
CA ALA A 123 10.41 -20.83 -5.66
C ALA A 123 9.64 -19.83 -6.52
N LYS A 124 10.31 -19.07 -7.39
CA LYS A 124 9.69 -18.09 -8.29
C LYS A 124 8.68 -18.77 -9.23
N CYS A 125 9.06 -19.88 -9.85
CA CYS A 125 8.18 -20.68 -10.71
C CYS A 125 6.99 -21.25 -9.93
N LEU A 126 7.23 -21.77 -8.72
CA LEU A 126 6.17 -22.29 -7.87
C LEU A 126 5.21 -21.19 -7.40
N ALA A 127 5.73 -20.01 -7.08
CA ALA A 127 4.93 -18.85 -6.69
C ALA A 127 4.09 -18.32 -7.86
N ALA A 128 4.62 -18.33 -9.09
CA ALA A 128 3.86 -18.00 -10.29
C ALA A 128 2.68 -18.98 -10.51
N ARG A 129 2.91 -20.28 -10.30
CA ARG A 129 1.82 -21.28 -10.32
C ARG A 129 0.78 -21.03 -9.23
N LEU A 130 1.21 -20.74 -8.01
CA LEU A 130 0.29 -20.36 -6.93
C LEU A 130 -0.55 -19.14 -7.28
N VAL A 131 0.03 -18.12 -7.93
CA VAL A 131 -0.72 -16.95 -8.41
C VAL A 131 -1.79 -17.36 -9.43
N LEU A 132 -1.46 -18.22 -10.39
CA LEU A 132 -2.44 -18.75 -11.34
C LEU A 132 -3.56 -19.53 -10.64
N ASP A 133 -3.22 -20.35 -9.65
CA ASP A 133 -4.21 -21.11 -8.87
C ASP A 133 -5.12 -20.19 -8.04
N ILE A 134 -4.60 -19.07 -7.52
CA ILE A 134 -5.40 -18.04 -6.83
C ILE A 134 -6.34 -17.34 -7.84
N LEU A 135 -5.83 -16.94 -9.00
CA LEU A 135 -6.62 -16.31 -10.07
C LEU A 135 -7.75 -17.22 -10.57
N ALA A 136 -7.46 -18.52 -10.69
CA ALA A 136 -8.45 -19.54 -11.04
C ALA A 136 -9.40 -19.90 -9.89
N SER A 137 -9.28 -19.24 -8.72
CA SER A 137 -10.05 -19.53 -7.51
C SER A 137 -9.91 -20.96 -6.98
N VAL A 138 -8.83 -21.66 -7.35
CA VAL A 138 -8.49 -23.02 -6.88
C VAL A 138 -7.92 -22.95 -5.46
N VAL A 139 -7.07 -21.95 -5.20
CA VAL A 139 -6.50 -21.70 -3.87
C VAL A 139 -7.07 -20.39 -3.33
N PRO A 140 -7.98 -20.41 -2.35
CA PRO A 140 -8.70 -19.22 -1.92
C PRO A 140 -7.84 -18.34 -1.01
N HIS A 141 -7.08 -17.43 -1.61
CA HIS A 141 -6.43 -16.31 -0.93
C HIS A 141 -7.11 -14.99 -1.25
N GLU A 142 -6.99 -14.04 -0.33
CA GLU A 142 -7.42 -12.67 -0.58
C GLU A 142 -6.53 -12.01 -1.65
N GLU A 143 -7.10 -11.11 -2.43
CA GLU A 143 -6.42 -10.45 -3.55
C GLU A 143 -5.15 -9.67 -3.12
N ARG A 144 -5.14 -9.13 -1.88
CA ARG A 144 -3.96 -8.46 -1.33
C ARG A 144 -2.76 -9.40 -1.17
N ILE A 145 -3.00 -10.68 -0.96
CA ILE A 145 -1.95 -11.70 -0.89
C ILE A 145 -1.40 -11.99 -2.28
N LEU A 146 -2.25 -12.02 -3.31
CA LEU A 146 -1.84 -12.15 -4.70
C LEU A 146 -0.83 -11.06 -5.08
N VAL A 147 -1.16 -9.78 -4.82
CA VAL A 147 -0.24 -8.67 -5.13
C VAL A 147 1.08 -8.80 -4.36
N LYS A 148 1.03 -9.18 -3.09
CA LYS A 148 2.24 -9.39 -2.28
C LYS A 148 3.12 -10.55 -2.78
N LEU A 149 2.52 -11.61 -3.33
CA LEU A 149 3.27 -12.71 -3.94
C LEU A 149 4.03 -12.24 -5.18
N LEU A 150 3.34 -11.49 -6.06
CA LEU A 150 3.94 -10.89 -7.25
C LEU A 150 5.16 -10.02 -6.90
N GLU A 151 5.02 -9.15 -5.90
CA GLU A 151 6.09 -8.25 -5.44
C GLU A 151 7.25 -8.99 -4.76
N THR A 152 6.95 -9.95 -3.88
CA THR A 152 7.96 -10.63 -3.06
C THR A 152 8.88 -11.49 -3.91
N PHE A 153 8.28 -12.28 -4.81
CA PHE A 153 8.98 -13.20 -5.70
C PHE A 153 9.43 -12.55 -7.01
N ASP A 154 9.15 -11.26 -7.21
CA ASP A 154 9.50 -10.52 -8.41
C ASP A 154 9.00 -11.21 -9.69
N ILE A 155 7.76 -11.72 -9.66
CA ILE A 155 7.16 -12.51 -10.74
C ILE A 155 6.98 -11.62 -11.97
N GLU A 156 7.52 -12.07 -13.10
CA GLU A 156 7.42 -11.44 -14.41
C GLU A 156 6.52 -12.26 -15.33
N LEU A 157 6.17 -11.70 -16.50
CA LEU A 157 5.33 -12.40 -17.47
C LEU A 157 5.93 -13.74 -17.93
N LYS A 158 7.25 -13.82 -18.07
CA LYS A 158 7.94 -15.08 -18.45
C LYS A 158 7.74 -16.19 -17.42
N ASP A 159 7.69 -15.85 -16.14
CA ASP A 159 7.47 -16.80 -15.05
C ASP A 159 6.01 -17.30 -15.07
N MET A 160 5.07 -16.40 -15.37
CA MET A 160 3.65 -16.74 -15.55
C MET A 160 3.44 -17.64 -16.77
N ALA A 161 4.09 -17.32 -17.90
CA ALA A 161 4.03 -18.15 -19.10
C ALA A 161 4.63 -19.54 -18.87
N HIS A 162 5.77 -19.62 -18.18
CA HIS A 162 6.36 -20.90 -17.82
C HIS A 162 5.44 -21.73 -16.90
N ALA A 163 4.78 -21.08 -15.93
CA ALA A 163 3.83 -21.74 -15.05
C ALA A 163 2.56 -22.22 -15.78
N PHE A 164 2.13 -21.49 -16.82
CA PHE A 164 0.90 -21.73 -17.59
C PHE A 164 1.10 -22.75 -18.74
N CYS A 165 2.12 -22.57 -19.58
CA CYS A 165 2.38 -23.39 -20.78
C CYS A 165 3.37 -24.53 -20.55
N GLY A 166 4.30 -24.43 -19.59
CA GLY A 166 5.36 -25.40 -19.36
C GLY A 166 6.76 -24.90 -19.77
N SER A 167 7.67 -25.84 -20.06
CA SER A 167 9.12 -25.61 -20.06
C SER A 167 9.73 -25.00 -21.31
N GLU A 168 9.05 -25.03 -22.46
CA GLU A 168 9.52 -24.38 -23.69
C GLU A 168 8.76 -23.07 -23.87
N LEU A 169 9.49 -21.95 -23.84
CA LEU A 169 8.92 -20.60 -23.97
C LEU A 169 9.15 -20.07 -25.37
N GLY A 170 8.11 -19.99 -26.17
CA GLY A 170 8.04 -19.19 -27.39
C GLY A 170 7.36 -17.85 -27.17
N ASP A 171 7.44 -16.95 -28.17
CA ASP A 171 6.70 -15.68 -28.16
C ASP A 171 5.19 -15.90 -28.10
N GLU A 172 4.69 -17.00 -28.70
CA GLU A 172 3.30 -17.41 -28.64
C GLU A 172 2.84 -17.71 -27.20
N ASP A 173 3.69 -18.31 -26.37
CA ASP A 173 3.38 -18.62 -24.97
C ASP A 173 3.28 -17.35 -24.11
N LEU A 174 4.16 -16.37 -24.36
CA LEU A 174 4.08 -15.06 -23.69
C LEU A 174 2.79 -14.33 -24.08
N ALA A 175 2.39 -14.40 -25.35
CA ALA A 175 1.14 -13.82 -25.83
C ALA A 175 -0.08 -14.52 -25.20
N ALA A 176 -0.08 -15.86 -25.14
CA ALA A 176 -1.15 -16.65 -24.53
C ALA A 176 -1.29 -16.35 -23.03
N ALA A 177 -0.19 -16.31 -22.29
CA ALA A 177 -0.19 -15.96 -20.87
C ALA A 177 -0.69 -14.54 -20.63
N ARG A 178 -0.29 -13.58 -21.48
CA ARG A 178 -0.76 -12.19 -21.40
C ARG A 178 -2.26 -12.09 -21.66
N GLU A 179 -2.78 -12.80 -22.66
CA GLU A 179 -4.22 -12.80 -22.95
C GLU A 179 -5.02 -13.48 -21.83
N HIS A 180 -4.49 -14.57 -21.24
CA HIS A 180 -5.10 -15.19 -20.06
C HIS A 180 -5.17 -14.22 -18.88
N LEU A 181 -4.07 -13.53 -18.56
CA LEU A 181 -4.04 -12.52 -17.48
C LEU A 181 -4.97 -11.34 -17.77
N LYS A 182 -5.12 -10.95 -19.04
CA LYS A 182 -6.04 -9.88 -19.45
C LYS A 182 -7.49 -10.24 -19.18
N GLN A 183 -7.89 -11.51 -19.33
CA GLN A 183 -9.24 -11.96 -18.95
C GLN A 183 -9.48 -11.77 -17.44
N HIS A 184 -8.49 -12.08 -16.60
CA HIS A 184 -8.56 -11.85 -15.15
C HIS A 184 -8.61 -10.36 -14.79
N VAL A 185 -7.83 -9.51 -15.47
CA VAL A 185 -7.90 -8.05 -15.31
C VAL A 185 -9.32 -7.56 -15.60
N GLN A 186 -9.92 -7.99 -16.72
CA GLN A 186 -11.29 -7.62 -17.07
C GLN A 186 -12.31 -8.10 -16.03
N TYR A 187 -12.09 -9.28 -15.43
CA TYR A 187 -12.91 -9.76 -14.32
C TYR A 187 -12.81 -8.83 -13.10
N PHE A 188 -11.59 -8.50 -12.65
CA PHE A 188 -11.40 -7.59 -11.51
C PHE A 188 -11.96 -6.20 -11.74
N MET A 189 -11.89 -5.69 -12.97
CA MET A 189 -12.53 -4.42 -13.32
C MET A 189 -14.05 -4.48 -13.19
N LYS A 190 -14.68 -5.59 -13.59
CA LYS A 190 -16.14 -5.80 -13.49
C LYS A 190 -16.60 -5.96 -12.05
N SER A 191 -15.77 -6.55 -11.18
CA SER A 191 -16.04 -6.68 -9.75
C SER A 191 -15.62 -5.47 -8.92
N GLU A 192 -15.21 -4.36 -9.56
CA GLU A 192 -14.71 -3.14 -8.92
C GLU A 192 -13.45 -3.32 -8.05
N SER A 193 -12.73 -4.43 -8.24
CA SER A 193 -11.40 -4.62 -7.64
C SER A 193 -10.31 -3.91 -8.45
N TYR A 194 -10.35 -2.59 -8.39
CA TYR A 194 -9.49 -1.75 -9.21
C TYR A 194 -8.01 -1.80 -8.84
N VAL A 195 -7.68 -1.92 -7.56
CA VAL A 195 -6.28 -1.96 -7.10
C VAL A 195 -5.58 -3.21 -7.65
N THR A 196 -6.24 -4.37 -7.56
CA THR A 196 -5.72 -5.64 -8.07
C THR A 196 -5.63 -5.63 -9.60
N ALA A 197 -6.65 -5.09 -10.28
CA ALA A 197 -6.64 -4.92 -11.73
C ALA A 197 -5.45 -4.07 -12.19
N VAL A 198 -5.25 -2.89 -11.60
CA VAL A 198 -4.13 -1.99 -11.94
C VAL A 198 -2.79 -2.66 -11.65
N ALA A 199 -2.64 -3.34 -10.51
CA ALA A 199 -1.40 -4.05 -10.18
C ALA A 199 -1.02 -5.10 -11.24
N LEU A 200 -1.99 -5.88 -11.74
CA LEU A 200 -1.76 -6.84 -12.82
C LEU A 200 -1.43 -6.15 -14.14
N MET A 201 -2.15 -5.07 -14.48
CA MET A 201 -1.93 -4.31 -15.71
C MET A 201 -0.52 -3.72 -15.78
N THR A 202 -0.10 -3.03 -14.73
CA THR A 202 1.21 -2.37 -14.69
C THR A 202 2.34 -3.39 -14.62
N ARG A 203 2.19 -4.46 -13.84
CA ARG A 203 3.23 -5.48 -13.66
C ARG A 203 3.50 -6.28 -14.93
N PHE A 204 2.45 -6.65 -15.66
CA PHE A 204 2.56 -7.50 -16.84
C PHE A 204 2.46 -6.73 -18.16
N SER A 205 2.42 -5.39 -18.10
CA SER A 205 2.24 -4.51 -19.25
C SER A 205 1.00 -4.85 -20.09
N ILE A 206 -0.15 -5.02 -19.43
CA ILE A 206 -1.43 -5.34 -20.08
C ILE A 206 -2.19 -4.05 -20.37
N GLN A 207 -2.29 -3.70 -21.66
CA GLN A 207 -3.12 -2.60 -22.12
C GLN A 207 -4.47 -3.15 -22.59
N CYS A 208 -5.54 -2.81 -21.87
CA CYS A 208 -6.90 -3.27 -22.19
C CYS A 208 -7.99 -2.22 -21.92
N CYS A 209 -7.60 -0.98 -21.65
CA CYS A 209 -8.51 0.09 -21.23
C CYS A 209 -8.10 1.44 -21.82
N ASP A 210 -9.06 2.33 -21.94
CA ASP A 210 -8.91 3.70 -22.40
C ASP A 210 -9.13 4.70 -21.25
N GLU A 211 -9.23 5.99 -21.60
CA GLU A 211 -9.53 7.08 -20.66
C GLU A 211 -10.80 6.83 -19.81
N SER A 212 -11.79 6.09 -20.31
CA SER A 212 -13.01 5.82 -19.55
C SER A 212 -12.74 5.07 -18.25
N PHE A 213 -11.67 4.29 -18.20
CA PHE A 213 -11.24 3.60 -16.99
C PHE A 213 -10.68 4.56 -15.94
N LEU A 214 -9.94 5.59 -16.35
CA LEU A 214 -9.47 6.63 -15.43
C LEU A 214 -10.64 7.32 -14.71
N ILE A 215 -11.69 7.65 -15.46
CA ILE A 215 -12.89 8.29 -14.92
C ILE A 215 -13.54 7.38 -13.87
N LYS A 216 -13.60 6.06 -14.12
CA LYS A 216 -14.10 5.08 -13.14
C LYS A 216 -13.24 5.04 -11.88
N LEU A 217 -11.91 5.03 -12.01
CA LEU A 217 -11.00 5.02 -10.86
C LEU A 217 -11.17 6.28 -9.99
N ILE A 218 -11.24 7.45 -10.61
CA ILE A 218 -11.45 8.73 -9.89
C ILE A 218 -12.83 8.76 -9.23
N GLY A 219 -13.88 8.34 -9.94
CA GLY A 219 -15.25 8.26 -9.41
C GLY A 219 -15.37 7.30 -8.22
N GLY A 220 -14.65 6.16 -8.28
CA GLY A 220 -14.53 5.21 -7.18
C GLY A 220 -13.58 5.63 -6.06
N LYS A 221 -13.04 6.86 -6.10
CA LYS A 221 -12.05 7.41 -5.15
C LYS A 221 -10.77 6.57 -5.03
N GLN A 222 -10.44 5.78 -6.05
CA GLN A 222 -9.23 4.97 -6.13
C GLN A 222 -8.06 5.79 -6.68
N TYR A 223 -7.75 6.92 -6.04
CA TYR A 223 -6.79 7.91 -6.55
C TYR A 223 -5.40 7.33 -6.79
N LYS A 224 -4.88 6.56 -5.83
CA LYS A 224 -3.56 5.94 -5.96
C LYS A 224 -3.49 4.96 -7.14
N ALA A 225 -4.52 4.15 -7.34
CA ALA A 225 -4.59 3.24 -8.49
C ALA A 225 -4.73 4.01 -9.81
N ALA A 226 -5.44 5.14 -9.82
CA ALA A 226 -5.53 6.03 -10.97
C ALA A 226 -4.17 6.62 -11.35
N GLU A 227 -3.40 7.09 -10.37
CA GLU A 227 -2.05 7.62 -10.55
C GLU A 227 -1.08 6.54 -11.06
N GLU A 228 -1.09 5.35 -10.44
CA GLU A 228 -0.27 4.20 -10.87
C GLU A 228 -0.61 3.75 -12.30
N TRP A 229 -1.90 3.72 -12.65
CA TRP A 229 -2.33 3.36 -14.01
C TRP A 229 -1.97 4.44 -15.03
N ALA A 230 -2.15 5.72 -14.71
CA ALA A 230 -1.79 6.81 -15.61
C ALA A 230 -0.28 6.82 -15.89
N ALA A 231 0.55 6.55 -14.87
CA ALA A 231 2.00 6.42 -15.02
C ALA A 231 2.37 5.31 -16.00
N PHE A 232 1.69 4.16 -15.92
CA PHE A 232 1.88 3.04 -16.82
C PHE A 232 1.46 3.36 -18.27
N MET A 233 0.37 4.11 -18.46
CA MET A 233 -0.10 4.51 -19.79
C MET A 233 0.81 5.57 -20.43
N GLY A 234 1.53 6.36 -19.63
CA GLY A 234 2.52 7.32 -20.09
C GLY A 234 2.09 8.79 -19.90
N LYS A 235 2.94 9.70 -20.40
CA LYS A 235 2.85 11.16 -20.16
C LYS A 235 1.48 11.75 -20.49
N GLU A 236 0.89 11.38 -21.63
CA GLU A 236 -0.44 11.89 -22.04
C GLU A 236 -1.52 11.58 -21.00
N MET A 237 -1.48 10.38 -20.40
CA MET A 237 -2.44 10.00 -19.39
C MET A 237 -2.18 10.71 -18.04
N ILE A 238 -0.93 11.02 -17.72
CA ILE A 238 -0.56 11.84 -16.57
C ILE A 238 -1.11 13.28 -16.72
N ILE A 239 -0.99 13.88 -17.90
CA ILE A 239 -1.56 15.20 -18.19
C ILE A 239 -3.08 15.17 -17.98
N LEU A 240 -3.74 14.11 -18.49
CA LEU A 240 -5.18 13.94 -18.36
C LEU A 240 -5.64 13.83 -16.89
N ILE A 241 -4.98 12.99 -16.07
CA ILE A 241 -5.36 12.86 -14.65
C ILE A 241 -5.14 14.17 -13.88
N ILE A 242 -4.09 14.94 -14.20
CA ILE A 242 -3.86 16.27 -13.61
C ILE A 242 -5.04 17.19 -13.94
N GLN A 243 -5.46 17.25 -15.22
CA GLN A 243 -6.60 18.06 -15.62
C GLN A 243 -7.88 17.66 -14.86
N LYS A 244 -8.16 16.35 -14.77
CA LYS A 244 -9.33 15.87 -13.99
C LYS A 244 -9.24 16.25 -12.52
N TYR A 245 -8.05 16.21 -11.91
CA TYR A 245 -7.85 16.65 -10.52
C TYR A 245 -8.08 18.15 -10.34
N LEU A 246 -7.74 18.98 -11.32
CA LEU A 246 -8.08 20.41 -11.32
C LEU A 246 -9.59 20.60 -11.38
N ASP A 247 -10.29 19.88 -12.27
CA ASP A 247 -11.75 19.95 -12.42
C ASP A 247 -12.48 19.61 -11.11
N VAL A 248 -12.01 18.61 -10.36
CA VAL A 248 -12.58 18.22 -9.05
C VAL A 248 -11.95 18.95 -7.85
N LYS A 249 -11.16 20.01 -8.08
CA LYS A 249 -10.49 20.84 -7.05
C LYS A 249 -9.54 20.09 -6.12
N MET A 250 -8.94 18.99 -6.58
CA MET A 250 -7.88 18.23 -5.89
C MET A 250 -6.49 18.84 -6.16
N LEU A 251 -6.34 20.12 -5.85
CA LEU A 251 -5.16 20.92 -6.21
C LEU A 251 -3.84 20.41 -5.60
N LYS A 252 -3.91 19.77 -4.42
CA LYS A 252 -2.72 19.18 -3.79
C LYS A 252 -2.16 18.03 -4.62
N SER A 253 -3.01 17.06 -4.96
CA SER A 253 -2.64 15.89 -5.76
C SER A 253 -2.19 16.29 -7.16
N ALA A 254 -2.88 17.25 -7.78
CA ALA A 254 -2.46 17.82 -9.07
C ALA A 254 -1.03 18.41 -9.00
N ASN A 255 -0.74 19.23 -7.97
CA ASN A 255 0.59 19.82 -7.80
C ASN A 255 1.68 18.79 -7.47
N GLU A 256 1.34 17.72 -6.76
CA GLU A 256 2.27 16.62 -6.48
C GLU A 256 2.66 15.88 -7.77
N LEU A 257 1.69 15.56 -8.63
CA LEU A 257 1.94 14.95 -9.94
C LEU A 257 2.73 15.86 -10.88
N VAL A 258 2.39 17.15 -10.97
CA VAL A 258 3.12 18.12 -11.80
C VAL A 258 4.61 18.15 -11.42
N LYS A 259 4.93 18.10 -10.11
CA LYS A 259 6.30 18.06 -9.62
C LYS A 259 6.98 16.72 -9.86
N GLN A 260 6.25 15.62 -9.72
CA GLN A 260 6.81 14.27 -9.86
C GLN A 260 7.22 13.96 -11.31
N TYR A 261 6.48 14.50 -12.29
CA TYR A 261 6.70 14.23 -13.71
C TYR A 261 7.27 15.42 -14.48
N ASP A 262 7.79 16.43 -13.77
CA ASP A 262 8.39 17.65 -14.34
C ASP A 262 7.50 18.37 -15.38
N LEU A 263 6.20 18.48 -15.09
CA LEU A 263 5.19 19.08 -15.99
C LEU A 263 4.87 20.54 -15.68
N ALA A 264 5.86 21.28 -15.17
CA ALA A 264 5.67 22.67 -14.76
C ALA A 264 5.42 23.61 -15.94
N GLU A 265 5.90 23.26 -17.14
CA GLU A 265 5.68 24.04 -18.37
C GLU A 265 4.25 23.85 -18.90
N GLU A 266 3.71 22.64 -18.82
CA GLU A 266 2.34 22.32 -19.22
C GLU A 266 1.31 22.86 -18.22
N PHE A 267 1.70 23.00 -16.95
CA PHE A 267 0.82 23.40 -15.86
C PHE A 267 1.44 24.50 -14.97
N PRO A 268 1.75 25.69 -15.52
CA PRO A 268 2.47 26.74 -14.78
C PRO A 268 1.68 27.26 -13.57
N ASP A 269 0.35 27.27 -13.66
CA ASP A 269 -0.52 27.86 -12.65
C ASP A 269 -0.86 26.92 -11.49
N VAL A 270 -0.66 25.60 -11.64
CA VAL A 270 -1.15 24.60 -10.68
C VAL A 270 -0.50 24.77 -9.30
N ASN A 271 0.79 25.09 -9.27
CA ASN A 271 1.49 25.33 -8.00
C ASN A 271 0.97 26.59 -7.30
N TYR A 272 0.65 27.65 -8.06
CA TYR A 272 0.06 28.87 -7.51
C TYR A 272 -1.35 28.59 -6.97
N LEU A 273 -2.23 27.97 -7.77
CA LEU A 273 -3.60 27.62 -7.37
C LEU A 273 -3.64 26.75 -6.11
N TYR A 274 -2.74 25.77 -6.01
CA TYR A 274 -2.60 24.96 -4.81
C TYR A 274 -2.22 25.80 -3.57
N LYS A 275 -1.23 26.68 -3.70
CA LYS A 275 -0.80 27.55 -2.60
C LYS A 275 -1.90 28.53 -2.18
N GLU A 276 -2.58 29.12 -3.15
CA GLU A 276 -3.73 30.02 -2.94
C GLU A 276 -4.85 29.31 -2.16
N SER A 277 -5.26 28.12 -2.61
CA SER A 277 -6.27 27.31 -1.90
C SER A 277 -5.83 26.92 -0.49
N SER A 278 -4.54 26.60 -0.31
CA SER A 278 -3.98 26.30 1.00
C SER A 278 -3.98 27.51 1.92
N LEU A 279 -3.72 28.71 1.40
CA LEU A 279 -3.74 29.96 2.16
C LEU A 279 -5.16 30.31 2.60
N LYS A 280 -6.13 30.21 1.68
CA LYS A 280 -7.54 30.44 1.98
C LYS A 280 -8.03 29.57 3.15
N LYS A 281 -7.70 28.27 3.13
CA LYS A 281 -8.05 27.34 4.23
C LYS A 281 -7.39 27.68 5.58
N LEU A 282 -6.20 28.29 5.57
CA LEU A 282 -5.52 28.73 6.79
C LEU A 282 -6.16 30.02 7.33
N ALA A 283 -6.46 30.97 6.45
CA ALA A 283 -7.14 32.21 6.78
C ALA A 283 -8.55 31.95 7.35
N GLU A 284 -9.33 31.07 6.73
CA GLU A 284 -10.66 30.65 7.23
C GLU A 284 -10.62 30.04 8.64
N LYS A 285 -9.48 29.47 9.05
CA LYS A 285 -9.25 28.93 10.40
C LYS A 285 -8.61 29.94 11.36
N GLY A 286 -8.35 31.17 10.92
CA GLY A 286 -7.65 32.18 11.69
C GLY A 286 -6.16 31.90 11.91
N CYS A 287 -5.56 30.96 11.17
CA CYS A 287 -4.14 30.59 11.30
C CYS A 287 -3.23 31.54 10.50
N TRP A 288 -3.30 32.84 10.79
CA TRP A 288 -2.65 33.90 10.00
C TRP A 288 -1.12 33.80 9.96
N ASP A 289 -0.47 33.47 11.08
CA ASP A 289 0.99 33.39 11.13
C ASP A 289 1.54 32.26 10.25
N VAL A 290 0.84 31.12 10.22
CA VAL A 290 1.19 29.98 9.35
C VAL A 290 0.95 30.33 7.88
N ALA A 291 -0.12 31.08 7.58
CA ALA A 291 -0.41 31.56 6.24
C ALA A 291 0.68 32.54 5.75
N GLU A 292 1.09 33.48 6.59
CA GLU A 292 2.14 34.46 6.30
C GLU A 292 3.48 33.78 5.97
N VAL A 293 3.91 32.80 6.79
CA VAL A 293 5.14 32.02 6.54
C VAL A 293 5.10 31.33 5.18
N ARG A 294 3.92 30.86 4.75
CA ARG A 294 3.73 30.14 3.49
C ARG A 294 3.66 31.06 2.27
N ALA A 295 3.20 32.30 2.44
CA ALA A 295 3.12 33.34 1.41
C ALA A 295 4.43 34.15 1.26
N LYS A 296 5.27 34.21 2.29
CA LYS A 296 6.46 35.11 2.40
C LYS A 296 7.38 35.20 1.17
N LYS A 297 7.50 34.14 0.36
CA LYS A 297 8.39 34.09 -0.80
C LYS A 297 7.73 34.53 -2.11
N ASP A 298 6.45 34.87 -2.09
CA ASP A 298 5.63 35.12 -3.27
C ASP A 298 4.74 36.34 -3.03
N THR A 299 5.06 37.45 -3.70
CA THR A 299 4.38 38.73 -3.52
C THR A 299 2.88 38.62 -3.80
N LYS A 300 2.48 37.87 -4.85
CA LYS A 300 1.07 37.71 -5.21
C LYS A 300 0.29 36.94 -4.14
N LEU A 301 0.92 35.92 -3.54
CA LEU A 301 0.30 35.19 -2.44
C LEU A 301 0.21 36.02 -1.16
N MET A 302 1.14 36.96 -0.95
CA MET A 302 1.07 37.88 0.18
C MET A 302 -0.04 38.92 -0.02
N GLU A 303 -0.17 39.48 -1.22
CA GLU A 303 -1.29 40.34 -1.61
C GLU A 303 -2.65 39.62 -1.41
N TYR A 304 -2.73 38.36 -1.84
CA TYR A 304 -3.92 37.53 -1.61
C TYR A 304 -4.23 37.30 -0.12
N LEU A 305 -3.20 37.12 0.72
CA LEU A 305 -3.39 36.98 2.17
C LEU A 305 -3.95 38.27 2.80
N VAL A 306 -3.47 39.44 2.35
CA VAL A 306 -4.02 40.74 2.76
C VAL A 306 -5.48 40.86 2.34
N TYR A 307 -5.81 40.50 1.10
CA TYR A 307 -7.20 40.47 0.63
C TYR A 307 -8.10 39.58 1.51
N LEU A 308 -7.66 38.36 1.84
CA LEU A 308 -8.41 37.45 2.72
C LEU A 308 -8.62 38.02 4.13
N ALA A 309 -7.60 38.69 4.70
CA ALA A 309 -7.72 39.35 6.00
C ALA A 309 -8.71 40.52 5.97
N MET A 310 -8.73 41.29 4.87
CA MET A 310 -9.70 42.36 4.65
C MET A 310 -11.13 41.81 4.54
N GLU A 311 -11.35 40.79 3.72
CA GLU A 311 -12.67 40.15 3.58
C GLU A 311 -13.18 39.58 4.91
N ALA A 312 -12.28 39.03 5.72
CA ALA A 312 -12.61 38.49 7.04
C ALA A 312 -12.73 39.57 8.15
N GLY A 313 -12.47 40.84 7.84
CA GLY A 313 -12.59 41.96 8.79
C GLY A 313 -11.42 42.10 9.78
N TYR A 314 -10.30 41.39 9.59
CA TYR A 314 -9.13 41.44 10.47
C TYR A 314 -8.22 42.62 10.12
N MET A 315 -8.69 43.84 10.34
CA MET A 315 -7.98 45.08 9.96
C MET A 315 -6.62 45.24 10.65
N GLU A 316 -6.47 44.76 11.89
CA GLU A 316 -5.17 44.75 12.58
C GLU A 316 -4.13 43.90 11.84
N LYS A 317 -4.54 42.73 11.33
CA LYS A 317 -3.66 41.85 10.54
C LYS A 317 -3.33 42.46 9.18
N VAL A 318 -4.29 43.17 8.57
CA VAL A 318 -4.06 43.92 7.31
C VAL A 318 -2.98 44.98 7.51
N ASP A 319 -3.09 45.78 8.56
CA ASP A 319 -2.10 46.81 8.89
C ASP A 319 -0.72 46.18 9.16
N GLU A 320 -0.65 45.11 9.95
CA GLU A 320 0.60 44.38 10.25
C GLU A 320 1.29 43.85 8.97
N LEU A 321 0.53 43.20 8.09
CA LEU A 321 1.06 42.63 6.84
C LEU A 321 1.50 43.72 5.86
N CYS A 322 0.76 44.84 5.78
CA CYS A 322 1.14 45.95 4.92
C CYS A 322 2.46 46.58 5.36
N GLU A 323 2.59 46.89 6.64
CA GLU A 323 3.80 47.51 7.19
C GLU A 323 5.01 46.57 7.05
N ARG A 324 4.85 45.28 7.33
CA ARG A 324 5.94 44.30 7.30
C ARG A 324 6.44 44.01 5.88
N TYR A 325 5.56 44.05 4.88
CA TYR A 325 5.87 43.64 3.50
C TYR A 325 5.76 44.77 2.47
N SER A 326 5.54 46.01 2.91
CA SER A 326 5.40 47.20 2.06
C SER A 326 4.28 47.07 1.01
N LEU A 327 3.09 46.63 1.44
CA LEU A 327 1.93 46.37 0.57
C LEU A 327 0.87 47.49 0.59
N GLU A 328 1.22 48.69 1.07
CA GLU A 328 0.29 49.82 1.18
C GLU A 328 -0.24 50.28 -0.18
N GLY A 329 0.57 50.14 -1.24
CA GLY A 329 0.15 50.44 -2.61
C GLY A 329 -0.96 49.52 -3.11
N TYR A 330 -0.92 48.24 -2.72
CA TYR A 330 -1.93 47.24 -3.09
C TYR A 330 -3.27 47.52 -2.41
N VAL A 331 -3.29 47.78 -1.10
CA VAL A 331 -4.53 48.12 -0.37
C VAL A 331 -5.19 49.38 -0.89
N LYS A 332 -4.38 50.40 -1.27
CA LYS A 332 -4.90 51.61 -1.91
C LYS A 332 -5.54 51.33 -3.27
N SER A 333 -4.97 50.41 -4.05
CA SER A 333 -5.51 50.03 -5.37
C SER A 333 -6.84 49.28 -5.30
N LEU A 334 -7.12 48.59 -4.18
CA LEU A 334 -8.40 47.93 -3.92
C LEU A 334 -9.53 48.91 -3.53
N GLY A 335 -9.28 50.22 -3.51
CA GLY A 335 -10.28 51.23 -3.19
C GLY A 335 -10.66 51.31 -1.71
N PHE A 336 -9.89 50.66 -0.82
CA PHE A 336 -10.17 50.67 0.60
C PHE A 336 -9.69 51.98 1.23
N GLN A 337 -10.63 52.92 1.42
CA GLN A 337 -10.39 54.08 2.28
C GLN A 337 -10.60 53.66 3.74
N LYS A 338 -9.51 53.69 4.51
CA LYS A 338 -9.55 53.54 5.97
C LYS A 338 -10.55 54.55 6.50
N LYS A 339 -11.73 54.11 6.97
CA LYS A 339 -12.60 54.97 7.78
C LYS A 339 -11.80 55.23 9.05
N SER A 340 -11.13 56.37 9.08
CA SER A 340 -10.46 56.90 10.25
C SER A 340 -11.51 57.05 11.35
N CYS A 341 -11.53 56.11 12.30
CA CYS A 341 -12.08 56.39 13.62
C CYS A 341 -11.16 57.43 14.26
N VAL A 342 -11.44 58.70 13.96
CA VAL A 342 -10.92 59.82 14.75
C VAL A 342 -11.49 59.64 16.15
N SER A 343 -10.60 59.35 17.09
CA SER A 343 -10.84 59.39 18.51
C SER A 343 -11.43 60.74 18.92
N LEU A 344 -12.73 60.75 19.24
CA LEU A 344 -13.35 61.79 20.05
C LEU A 344 -13.22 61.38 21.51
N THR A 345 -12.19 61.91 22.17
CA THR A 345 -12.17 62.05 23.63
C THR A 345 -11.80 63.49 23.95
N THR A 346 -12.85 64.28 24.19
CA THR A 346 -12.84 65.45 25.08
C THR A 346 -12.83 65.00 26.53
#